data_AF-A0A7Y4TPH1-F1
#
_entry.id   AF-A0A7Y4TPH1-F1
#
_cell.length_a   1.000
_cell.length_b   1.000
_cell.length_c   1.000
_cell.angle_alpha   90.00
_cell.angle_beta   90.00
_cell.angle_gamma   90.00
#
_symmetry.space_group_name_H-M   'P 1'
#
loop_
_entity.id
_entity.type
_entity.pdbx_description
1 polymer ?
#
loop_
_entity_poly.entity_id
_entity_poly.type
_entity_poly.pdbx_seq_one_letter_code
_entity_poly.pdbx_strand_id
1 'polypeptide(L)'
;PTPTPTPTPSGRTRFDFDADGRADLSVFRPSNNRWFVLGSTAGYTGMEFGVAGDIIAPADYDGDGRTEVAVFRPSTGTWYWLNLTTRVFTATAWGQPGDLPVPADHDGDGKADLVLYRPSTGVWYKRLSTSDGTYATTFSVFNFGTPEDKPQIGDFDGDGKADLAVFRPSNSVWYFYKTRDGFTSQAWGQSGDVPVPADYDGDGRADIAIFRPSTGQWYIVYSANEQMIVRNWGVPGDMPVEADYDGDGRADPAVFRPSNFTWYVFGSGMGMMQQAYGETGDRPAPNAFVY
;
A
#
# COMPACT_ATOMS: atom_id res chain seq x y z
N PRO A 1 -13.23 -27.94 -27.18
CA PRO A 1 -12.93 -26.62 -26.58
C PRO A 1 -12.91 -26.73 -25.06
N THR A 2 -11.73 -26.95 -24.50
CA THR A 2 -11.50 -26.80 -23.07
C THR A 2 -11.71 -25.33 -22.75
N PRO A 3 -12.56 -24.94 -21.78
CA PRO A 3 -12.64 -23.55 -21.37
C PRO A 3 -11.25 -23.12 -20.91
N THR A 4 -10.75 -22.02 -21.47
CA THR A 4 -9.60 -21.31 -20.92
C THR A 4 -9.92 -21.07 -19.44
N PRO A 5 -9.06 -21.50 -18.49
CA PRO A 5 -9.26 -21.11 -17.10
C PRO A 5 -9.30 -19.59 -17.06
N THR A 6 -10.43 -19.02 -16.63
CA THR A 6 -10.46 -17.63 -16.19
C THR A 6 -9.36 -17.49 -15.14
N PRO A 7 -8.45 -16.52 -15.26
CA PRO A 7 -7.52 -16.25 -14.17
C PRO A 7 -8.38 -16.00 -12.92
N THR A 8 -8.23 -16.87 -11.92
CA THR A 8 -8.66 -16.53 -10.56
C THR A 8 -7.94 -15.23 -10.23
N PRO A 9 -8.61 -14.18 -9.71
CA PRO A 9 -7.91 -12.97 -9.27
C PRO A 9 -6.81 -13.42 -8.31
N SER A 10 -5.56 -13.34 -8.76
CA SER A 10 -4.40 -13.72 -7.97
C SER A 10 -4.01 -12.51 -7.15
N GLY A 11 -4.76 -12.25 -6.07
CA GLY A 11 -4.49 -11.16 -5.15
C GLY A 11 -5.76 -10.53 -4.61
N ARG A 12 -5.71 -10.13 -3.34
CA ARG A 12 -6.70 -9.22 -2.75
C ARG A 12 -6.38 -7.81 -3.26
N THR A 13 -7.40 -7.10 -3.75
CA THR A 13 -7.22 -5.73 -4.23
C THR A 13 -6.97 -4.79 -3.05
N ARG A 14 -5.80 -4.13 -3.03
CA ARG A 14 -5.51 -3.13 -2.00
C ARG A 14 -6.47 -1.95 -2.14
N PHE A 15 -6.90 -1.41 -1.00
CA PHE A 15 -7.77 -0.23 -0.93
C PHE A 15 -9.17 -0.46 -1.51
N ASP A 16 -9.61 -1.72 -1.62
CA ASP A 16 -11.00 -2.09 -1.93
C ASP A 16 -11.84 -2.03 -0.65
N PHE A 17 -12.57 -0.94 -0.43
CA PHE A 17 -13.38 -0.70 0.76
C PHE A 17 -14.84 -1.14 0.60
N ASP A 18 -15.27 -1.58 -0.58
CA ASP A 18 -16.61 -2.11 -0.83
C ASP A 18 -16.67 -3.59 -1.26
N ALA A 19 -15.50 -4.24 -1.33
CA ALA A 19 -15.26 -5.65 -1.62
C ALA A 19 -15.75 -6.07 -3.02
N ASP A 20 -15.61 -5.17 -4.01
CA ASP A 20 -16.01 -5.43 -5.39
C ASP A 20 -14.85 -5.88 -6.31
N GLY A 21 -13.64 -5.96 -5.77
CA GLY A 21 -12.41 -6.32 -6.49
C GLY A 21 -11.67 -5.11 -7.06
N ARG A 22 -12.09 -3.87 -6.78
CA ARG A 22 -11.44 -2.65 -7.26
C ARG A 22 -11.00 -1.78 -6.10
N ALA A 23 -9.88 -1.10 -6.30
CA ALA A 23 -9.43 -0.08 -5.38
C ALA A 23 -10.39 1.12 -5.42
N ASP A 24 -10.70 1.65 -4.24
CA ASP A 24 -11.60 2.78 -4.07
C ASP A 24 -10.85 4.09 -3.83
N LEU A 25 -11.46 5.18 -4.29
CA LEU A 25 -10.95 6.52 -4.02
C LEU A 25 -11.23 6.85 -2.56
N SER A 26 -10.17 6.93 -1.77
CA SER A 26 -10.30 7.05 -0.32
C SER A 26 -9.29 8.03 0.25
N VAL A 27 -9.74 8.84 1.21
CA VAL A 27 -8.94 9.86 1.89
C VAL A 27 -9.20 9.86 3.39
N PHE A 28 -8.16 10.14 4.16
CA PHE A 28 -8.28 10.55 5.55
C PHE A 28 -8.10 12.05 5.68
N ARG A 29 -9.01 12.71 6.41
CA ARG A 29 -9.00 14.14 6.67
C ARG A 29 -8.59 14.43 8.11
N PRO A 30 -7.34 14.87 8.35
CA PRO A 30 -6.86 15.11 9.71
C PRO A 30 -7.55 16.28 10.43
N SER A 31 -8.15 17.22 9.71
CA SER A 31 -8.79 18.40 10.31
C SER A 31 -10.07 18.07 11.08
N ASN A 32 -10.69 16.92 10.81
CA ASN A 32 -11.91 16.46 11.50
C ASN A 32 -11.88 14.97 11.85
N ASN A 33 -10.75 14.29 11.69
CA ASN A 33 -10.56 12.86 11.99
C ASN A 33 -11.54 11.93 11.25
N ARG A 34 -11.81 12.24 9.97
CA ARG A 34 -12.76 11.45 9.16
C ARG A 34 -12.07 10.75 8.01
N TRP A 35 -12.52 9.53 7.77
CA TRP A 35 -12.27 8.79 6.54
C TRP A 35 -13.43 9.02 5.58
N PHE A 36 -13.10 9.20 4.31
CA PHE A 36 -14.05 9.33 3.23
C PHE A 36 -13.67 8.33 2.14
N VAL A 37 -14.62 7.49 1.76
CA VAL A 37 -14.47 6.46 0.73
C VAL A 37 -15.53 6.72 -0.34
N LEU A 38 -15.09 6.80 -1.58
CA LEU A 38 -15.96 6.73 -2.76
C LEU A 38 -15.80 5.32 -3.34
N GLY A 39 -16.67 4.42 -2.88
CA GLY A 39 -16.72 3.03 -3.32
C GLY A 39 -17.08 2.95 -4.79
N SER A 40 -16.37 2.12 -5.54
CA SER A 40 -16.53 1.98 -6.97
C SER A 40 -17.91 1.43 -7.35
N THR A 41 -18.56 0.66 -6.46
CA THR A 41 -19.95 0.18 -6.60
C THR A 41 -20.87 0.60 -5.46
N ALA A 42 -20.34 0.89 -4.27
CA ALA A 42 -21.13 1.29 -3.09
C ALA A 42 -21.34 2.80 -2.96
N GLY A 43 -20.63 3.62 -3.74
CA GLY A 43 -20.71 5.08 -3.68
C GLY A 43 -20.09 5.67 -2.42
N TYR A 44 -20.52 6.89 -2.05
CA TYR A 44 -19.87 7.66 -0.99
C TYR A 44 -20.21 7.20 0.43
N THR A 45 -19.18 7.03 1.25
CA THR A 45 -19.27 6.81 2.69
C THR A 45 -18.29 7.72 3.44
N GLY A 46 -18.72 8.31 4.56
CA GLY A 46 -17.86 9.08 5.45
C GLY A 46 -18.00 8.61 6.91
N MET A 47 -16.89 8.35 7.58
CA MET A 47 -16.87 7.86 8.96
C MET A 47 -15.85 8.60 9.80
N GLU A 48 -16.15 8.77 11.09
CA GLU A 48 -15.20 9.30 12.05
C GLU A 48 -14.35 8.15 12.60
N PHE A 49 -13.04 8.20 12.36
CA PHE A 49 -12.12 7.16 12.79
C PHE A 49 -10.69 7.70 12.87
N GLY A 50 -10.01 7.43 14.00
CA GLY A 50 -8.70 7.99 14.32
C GLY A 50 -8.78 9.34 15.02
N VAL A 51 -7.62 9.92 15.34
CA VAL A 51 -7.47 11.26 15.90
C VAL A 51 -6.30 12.01 15.24
N ALA A 52 -6.19 13.31 15.52
CA ALA A 52 -5.11 14.13 15.01
C ALA A 52 -3.74 13.57 15.45
N GLY A 53 -2.85 13.39 14.49
CA GLY A 53 -1.50 12.83 14.71
C GLY A 53 -1.39 11.33 14.48
N ASP A 54 -2.51 10.62 14.26
CA ASP A 54 -2.48 9.24 13.82
C ASP A 54 -1.89 9.12 12.39
N ILE A 55 -1.18 8.02 12.13
CA ILE A 55 -0.69 7.60 10.81
C ILE A 55 -1.71 6.61 10.26
N ILE A 56 -2.18 6.81 9.02
CA ILE A 56 -3.14 5.89 8.39
C ILE A 56 -2.44 4.59 8.00
N ALA A 57 -3.13 3.46 8.18
CA ALA A 57 -2.59 2.12 7.88
C ALA A 57 -3.67 1.15 7.40
N PRO A 58 -4.48 1.50 6.38
CA PRO A 58 -5.57 0.66 5.92
C PRO A 58 -5.04 -0.63 5.29
N ALA A 59 -5.67 -1.75 5.61
CA ALA A 59 -5.38 -3.08 5.08
C ALA A 59 -6.57 -4.00 5.40
N ASP A 60 -6.55 -5.23 4.86
CA ASP A 60 -7.55 -6.28 5.12
C ASP A 60 -7.13 -7.11 6.35
N TYR A 61 -7.57 -6.70 7.54
CA TYR A 61 -7.12 -7.26 8.82
C TYR A 61 -7.86 -8.52 9.25
N ASP A 62 -9.09 -8.72 8.78
CA ASP A 62 -9.89 -9.89 9.14
C ASP A 62 -9.86 -11.00 8.08
N GLY A 63 -9.41 -10.68 6.86
CA GLY A 63 -9.29 -11.60 5.76
C GLY A 63 -10.59 -11.79 5.00
N ASP A 64 -11.54 -10.88 5.02
CA ASP A 64 -12.82 -10.98 4.28
C ASP A 64 -12.75 -10.48 2.82
N GLY A 65 -11.64 -9.85 2.42
CA GLY A 65 -11.42 -9.31 1.08
C GLY A 65 -11.65 -7.79 1.01
N ARG A 66 -12.12 -7.19 2.10
CA ARG A 66 -12.39 -5.76 2.21
C ARG A 66 -11.28 -5.08 3.00
N THR A 67 -10.78 -3.97 2.49
CA THR A 67 -9.88 -3.10 3.23
C THR A 67 -10.62 -2.43 4.39
N GLU A 68 -10.09 -2.53 5.61
CA GLU A 68 -10.56 -1.78 6.75
C GLU A 68 -9.96 -0.37 6.85
N VAL A 69 -10.70 0.51 7.53
CA VAL A 69 -10.12 1.76 8.02
C VAL A 69 -9.28 1.47 9.25
N ALA A 70 -8.05 1.95 9.23
CA ALA A 70 -7.08 1.67 10.26
C ALA A 70 -6.05 2.78 10.41
N VAL A 71 -5.54 2.91 11.63
CA VAL A 71 -4.53 3.89 11.99
C VAL A 71 -3.55 3.32 13.02
N PHE A 72 -2.30 3.78 12.97
CA PHE A 72 -1.33 3.66 14.04
C PHE A 72 -1.21 4.99 14.77
N ARG A 73 -1.33 4.96 16.10
CA ARG A 73 -1.15 6.12 16.98
C ARG A 73 0.27 6.15 17.52
N PRO A 74 1.14 7.05 17.04
CA PRO A 74 2.55 7.05 17.44
C PRO A 74 2.74 7.39 18.92
N SER A 75 1.89 8.24 19.49
CA SER A 75 2.01 8.68 20.90
C SER A 75 1.85 7.55 21.91
N THR A 76 1.15 6.48 21.55
CA THR A 76 0.91 5.32 22.42
C THR A 76 1.45 4.01 21.83
N GLY A 77 1.98 4.01 20.61
CA GLY A 77 2.41 2.81 19.90
C GLY A 77 1.25 1.82 19.71
N THR A 78 0.07 2.31 19.33
CA THR A 78 -1.15 1.50 19.29
C THR A 78 -1.79 1.51 17.92
N TRP A 79 -2.11 0.32 17.42
CA TRP A 79 -2.90 0.12 16.22
C TRP A 79 -4.39 0.15 16.56
N TYR A 80 -5.18 0.79 15.71
CA TYR A 80 -6.62 0.81 15.78
C TYR A 80 -7.18 0.50 14.41
N TRP A 81 -8.12 -0.41 14.31
CA TRP A 81 -8.85 -0.66 13.06
C TRP A 81 -10.32 -0.97 13.33
N LEU A 82 -11.17 -0.66 12.36
CA LEU A 82 -12.60 -0.91 12.40
C LEU A 82 -12.95 -1.88 11.27
N ASN A 83 -13.40 -3.06 11.64
CA ASN A 83 -13.98 -4.02 10.71
C ASN A 83 -15.21 -3.40 10.04
N LEU A 84 -15.18 -3.20 8.72
CA LEU A 84 -16.27 -2.52 8.01
C LEU A 84 -17.51 -3.40 7.81
N THR A 85 -17.33 -4.72 7.86
CA THR A 85 -18.39 -5.73 7.74
C THR A 85 -19.12 -5.93 9.08
N THR A 86 -18.38 -6.23 10.16
CA THR A 86 -18.94 -6.54 11.48
C THR A 86 -19.09 -5.31 12.39
N ARG A 87 -18.43 -4.19 12.06
CA ARG A 87 -18.33 -2.97 12.89
C ARG A 87 -17.65 -3.18 14.25
N VAL A 88 -16.87 -4.25 14.37
CA VAL A 88 -16.01 -4.49 15.54
C VAL A 88 -14.80 -3.58 15.49
N PHE A 89 -14.52 -2.94 16.62
CA PHE A 89 -13.35 -2.10 16.82
C PHE A 89 -12.24 -2.90 17.52
N THR A 90 -11.04 -2.86 16.95
CA THR A 90 -9.86 -3.55 17.50
C THR A 90 -8.79 -2.53 17.87
N ALA A 91 -8.19 -2.71 19.05
CA ALA A 91 -7.06 -1.91 19.51
C ALA A 91 -5.92 -2.81 19.99
N THR A 92 -4.75 -2.66 19.39
CA THR A 92 -3.57 -3.47 19.69
C THR A 92 -2.40 -2.57 20.06
N ALA A 93 -2.04 -2.55 21.34
CA ALA A 93 -0.87 -1.82 21.83
C ALA A 93 0.42 -2.57 21.46
N TRP A 94 1.01 -2.21 20.33
CA TRP A 94 2.24 -2.81 19.82
C TRP A 94 2.95 -1.86 18.86
N GLY A 95 4.14 -1.40 19.27
CA GLY A 95 4.93 -0.40 18.57
C GLY A 95 5.41 0.68 19.53
N GLN A 96 6.06 1.71 18.99
CA GLN A 96 6.56 2.83 19.77
C GLN A 96 6.61 4.13 18.94
N PRO A 97 6.72 5.30 19.61
CA PRO A 97 6.84 6.58 18.90
C PRO A 97 7.98 6.56 17.88
N GLY A 98 7.67 6.99 16.65
CA GLY A 98 8.61 7.05 15.54
C GLY A 98 8.62 5.81 14.63
N ASP A 99 7.90 4.74 14.97
CA ASP A 99 7.70 3.62 14.05
C ASP A 99 6.73 4.00 12.91
N LEU A 100 6.96 3.44 11.73
CA LEU A 100 6.12 3.56 10.53
C LEU A 100 5.31 2.27 10.32
N PRO A 101 3.97 2.33 10.25
CA PRO A 101 3.12 1.15 10.03
C PRO A 101 3.09 0.74 8.55
N VAL A 102 3.38 -0.53 8.25
CA VAL A 102 3.40 -1.08 6.89
C VAL A 102 2.69 -2.45 6.82
N PRO A 103 1.39 -2.54 7.19
CA PRO A 103 0.67 -3.81 7.30
C PRO A 103 0.58 -4.55 5.96
N ALA A 104 0.74 -5.87 5.99
CA ALA A 104 0.61 -6.76 4.83
C ALA A 104 0.46 -8.21 5.29
N ASP A 105 0.00 -9.09 4.41
CA ASP A 105 -0.01 -10.54 4.64
C ASP A 105 1.38 -11.13 4.38
N HIS A 106 2.15 -11.46 5.42
CA HIS A 106 3.51 -12.00 5.28
C HIS A 106 3.61 -13.51 5.56
N ASP A 107 2.50 -14.19 5.83
CA ASP A 107 2.48 -15.65 6.04
C ASP A 107 1.59 -16.42 5.05
N GLY A 108 0.78 -15.69 4.27
CA GLY A 108 -0.05 -16.18 3.18
C GLY A 108 -1.43 -16.64 3.64
N ASP A 109 -1.90 -16.21 4.82
CA ASP A 109 -3.22 -16.59 5.35
C ASP A 109 -4.37 -15.69 4.86
N GLY A 110 -4.03 -14.64 4.11
CA GLY A 110 -4.94 -13.66 3.55
C GLY A 110 -5.28 -12.51 4.50
N LYS A 111 -4.66 -12.39 5.66
CA LYS A 111 -4.90 -11.30 6.62
C LYS A 111 -3.67 -10.42 6.75
N ALA A 112 -3.91 -9.13 6.97
CA ALA A 112 -2.84 -8.19 7.23
C ALA A 112 -2.21 -8.43 8.61
N ASP A 113 -0.91 -8.67 8.61
CA ASP A 113 -0.07 -8.68 9.80
C ASP A 113 0.26 -7.26 10.27
N LEU A 114 0.58 -7.12 11.56
CA LEU A 114 1.14 -5.87 12.05
C LEU A 114 2.63 -5.83 11.74
N VAL A 115 3.03 -4.88 10.92
CA VAL A 115 4.43 -4.64 10.56
C VAL A 115 4.81 -3.18 10.79
N LEU A 116 5.96 -3.00 11.43
CA LEU A 116 6.52 -1.69 11.75
C LEU A 116 7.94 -1.62 11.21
N TYR A 117 8.26 -0.51 10.54
CA TYR A 117 9.64 -0.11 10.30
C TYR A 117 10.05 0.96 11.30
N ARG A 118 11.23 0.84 11.91
CA ARG A 118 11.80 1.87 12.79
C ARG A 118 12.91 2.63 12.07
N PRO A 119 12.65 3.85 11.57
CA PRO A 119 13.65 4.64 10.87
C PRO A 119 14.88 4.96 11.72
N SER A 120 14.75 5.18 13.03
CA SER A 120 15.91 5.53 13.86
C SER A 120 17.01 4.45 13.91
N THR A 121 16.66 3.20 13.59
CA THR A 121 17.59 2.06 13.63
C THR A 121 17.64 1.25 12.35
N GLY A 122 16.71 1.44 11.40
CA GLY A 122 16.60 0.61 10.20
C GLY A 122 16.13 -0.82 10.47
N VAL A 123 15.27 -1.01 11.47
CA VAL A 123 14.84 -2.35 11.93
C VAL A 123 13.36 -2.55 11.68
N TRP A 124 12.99 -3.73 11.18
CA TRP A 124 11.60 -4.15 11.03
C TRP A 124 11.14 -5.02 12.18
N TYR A 125 9.87 -4.89 12.53
CA TYR A 125 9.17 -5.71 13.49
C TYR A 125 7.94 -6.26 12.81
N LYS A 126 7.72 -7.58 12.91
CA LYS A 126 6.56 -8.26 12.34
C LYS A 126 5.85 -9.08 13.38
N ARG A 127 4.55 -8.92 13.49
CA ARG A 127 3.69 -9.68 14.40
C ARG A 127 2.50 -10.22 13.63
N LEU A 128 2.48 -11.55 13.49
CA LEU A 128 1.52 -12.24 12.66
C LEU A 128 0.10 -12.14 13.22
N SER A 129 -0.86 -12.08 12.32
CA SER A 129 -2.28 -12.28 12.62
C SER A 129 -2.55 -13.73 13.06
N THR A 130 -3.75 -13.99 13.56
CA THR A 130 -4.19 -15.33 13.91
C THR A 130 -5.58 -15.63 13.35
N SER A 131 -5.92 -16.92 13.29
CA SER A 131 -7.21 -17.37 12.74
C SER A 131 -8.42 -16.81 13.48
N ASP A 132 -8.29 -16.48 14.77
CA ASP A 132 -9.35 -15.87 15.60
C ASP A 132 -9.44 -14.34 15.49
N GLY A 133 -8.70 -13.71 14.58
CA GLY A 133 -8.72 -12.27 14.36
C GLY A 133 -7.94 -11.47 15.42
N THR A 134 -7.06 -12.14 16.17
CA THR A 134 -6.11 -11.50 17.09
C THR A 134 -4.69 -11.51 16.50
N TYR A 135 -3.66 -11.39 17.35
CA TYR A 135 -2.26 -11.35 16.93
C TYR A 135 -1.39 -12.22 17.83
N ALA A 136 -0.38 -12.86 17.25
CA ALA A 136 0.55 -13.74 17.95
C ALA A 136 1.16 -13.08 19.20
N THR A 137 1.51 -13.86 20.23
CA THR A 137 2.15 -13.32 21.45
C THR A 137 3.63 -13.00 21.25
N THR A 138 4.24 -13.59 20.23
CA THR A 138 5.63 -13.32 19.81
C THR A 138 5.65 -12.48 18.54
N PHE A 139 6.81 -11.89 18.25
CA PHE A 139 7.05 -11.13 17.03
C PHE A 139 8.47 -11.42 16.53
N SER A 140 8.68 -11.20 15.24
CA SER A 140 9.98 -11.31 14.57
C SER A 140 10.65 -9.93 14.46
N VAL A 141 11.98 -9.92 14.49
CA VAL A 141 12.80 -8.72 14.33
C VAL A 141 13.76 -8.93 13.18
N PHE A 142 13.76 -8.01 12.21
CA PHE A 142 14.65 -8.06 11.05
C PHE A 142 15.55 -6.82 11.03
N ASN A 143 16.86 -7.03 11.18
CA ASN A 143 17.86 -5.99 11.03
C ASN A 143 18.13 -5.76 9.54
N PHE A 144 17.19 -5.09 8.88
CA PHE A 144 17.15 -4.94 7.43
C PHE A 144 16.81 -3.50 7.05
N GLY A 145 17.84 -2.67 6.94
CA GLY A 145 17.71 -1.28 6.55
C GLY A 145 18.73 -0.38 7.24
N THR A 146 18.63 0.92 6.98
CA THR A 146 19.38 2.00 7.63
C THR A 146 18.46 3.21 7.84
N PRO A 147 18.86 4.22 8.63
CA PRO A 147 17.95 5.33 8.94
C PRO A 147 17.45 6.20 7.78
N GLU A 148 18.09 6.11 6.61
CA GLU A 148 17.67 6.85 5.40
C GLU A 148 16.76 6.02 4.48
N ASP A 149 16.68 4.71 4.72
CA ASP A 149 15.96 3.78 3.85
C ASP A 149 14.45 4.02 3.94
N LYS A 150 13.80 3.92 2.77
CA LYS A 150 12.34 4.01 2.61
C LYS A 150 11.76 2.60 2.62
N PRO A 151 10.98 2.21 3.65
CA PRO A 151 10.43 0.86 3.76
C PRO A 151 9.36 0.62 2.71
N GLN A 152 9.35 -0.56 2.10
CA GLN A 152 8.43 -0.99 1.05
C GLN A 152 7.98 -2.45 1.30
N ILE A 153 6.80 -2.80 0.80
CA ILE A 153 6.21 -4.14 0.89
C ILE A 153 5.59 -4.54 -0.46
N GLY A 154 5.57 -5.84 -0.74
CA GLY A 154 4.97 -6.42 -1.94
C GLY A 154 5.47 -7.86 -2.12
N ASP A 155 4.77 -8.68 -2.90
CA ASP A 155 5.23 -10.03 -3.23
C ASP A 155 6.25 -9.96 -4.39
N PHE A 156 7.53 -9.78 -4.11
CA PHE A 156 8.56 -9.59 -5.14
C PHE A 156 9.13 -10.91 -5.68
N ASP A 157 8.71 -12.07 -5.16
CA ASP A 157 9.11 -13.39 -5.67
C ASP A 157 7.95 -14.29 -6.14
N GLY A 158 6.71 -13.87 -5.95
CA GLY A 158 5.50 -14.57 -6.38
C GLY A 158 5.23 -15.83 -5.56
N ASP A 159 5.49 -15.81 -4.25
CA ASP A 159 5.14 -16.90 -3.34
C ASP A 159 3.78 -16.70 -2.63
N GLY A 160 3.09 -15.60 -2.93
CA GLY A 160 1.81 -15.22 -2.35
C GLY A 160 1.94 -14.50 -1.02
N LYS A 161 3.14 -14.11 -0.58
CA LYS A 161 3.39 -13.40 0.68
C LYS A 161 4.04 -12.06 0.41
N ALA A 162 3.76 -11.10 1.26
CA ALA A 162 4.48 -9.85 1.25
C ALA A 162 5.95 -10.07 1.67
N ASP A 163 6.86 -9.54 0.89
CA ASP A 163 8.27 -9.43 1.20
C ASP A 163 8.59 -8.08 1.86
N LEU A 164 9.76 -8.00 2.49
CA LEU A 164 10.31 -6.73 2.95
C LEU A 164 11.23 -6.15 1.89
N ALA A 165 11.09 -4.87 1.60
CA ALA A 165 12.02 -4.14 0.73
C ALA A 165 12.36 -2.78 1.32
N VAL A 166 13.52 -2.26 0.94
CA VAL A 166 13.90 -0.87 1.22
C VAL A 166 14.49 -0.23 -0.02
N PHE A 167 14.12 1.03 -0.28
CA PHE A 167 14.84 1.88 -1.23
C PHE A 167 15.79 2.80 -0.47
N ARG A 168 17.07 2.80 -0.84
CA ARG A 168 18.10 3.64 -0.24
C ARG A 168 18.39 4.85 -1.13
N PRO A 169 17.98 6.08 -0.74
CA PRO A 169 18.12 7.23 -1.62
C PRO A 169 19.58 7.65 -1.87
N SER A 170 20.48 7.43 -0.91
CA SER A 170 21.89 7.87 -1.00
C SER A 170 22.68 7.18 -2.12
N ASN A 171 22.30 5.96 -2.50
CA ASN A 171 22.93 5.19 -3.56
C ASN A 171 21.96 4.74 -4.65
N SER A 172 20.67 5.05 -4.53
CA SER A 172 19.62 4.67 -5.48
C SER A 172 19.55 3.15 -5.70
N VAL A 173 19.61 2.39 -4.60
CA VAL A 173 19.56 0.93 -4.61
C VAL A 173 18.34 0.44 -3.86
N TRP A 174 17.64 -0.50 -4.47
CA TRP A 174 16.64 -1.33 -3.83
C TRP A 174 17.30 -2.54 -3.18
N TYR A 175 16.92 -2.84 -1.94
CA TYR A 175 17.28 -4.07 -1.26
C TYR A 175 16.00 -4.82 -0.94
N PHE A 176 16.03 -6.13 -1.10
CA PHE A 176 14.90 -7.01 -0.84
C PHE A 176 15.30 -8.09 0.15
N TYR A 177 14.37 -8.44 1.03
CA TYR A 177 14.40 -9.62 1.87
C TYR A 177 13.13 -10.41 1.55
N LYS A 178 13.26 -11.31 0.57
CA LYS A 178 12.14 -12.06 0.03
C LYS A 178 11.90 -13.36 0.78
N THR A 179 10.65 -13.73 1.04
CA THR A 179 10.29 -14.86 1.90
C THR A 179 10.76 -16.20 1.32
N ARG A 180 10.71 -16.38 0.00
CA ARG A 180 11.18 -17.60 -0.67
C ARG A 180 12.61 -17.45 -1.21
N ASP A 181 12.88 -16.34 -1.90
CA ASP A 181 14.13 -16.18 -2.66
C ASP A 181 15.26 -15.49 -1.87
N GLY A 182 14.98 -15.00 -0.66
CA GLY A 182 15.96 -14.43 0.25
C GLY A 182 16.44 -13.03 -0.12
N PHE A 183 17.67 -12.69 0.28
CA PHE A 183 18.21 -11.34 0.10
C PHE A 183 18.71 -11.10 -1.33
N THR A 184 18.28 -9.99 -1.93
CA THR A 184 18.78 -9.50 -3.23
C THR A 184 18.86 -7.97 -3.24
N SER A 185 19.55 -7.38 -4.22
CA SER A 185 19.56 -5.93 -4.40
C SER A 185 19.64 -5.53 -5.87
N GLN A 186 19.07 -4.38 -6.21
CA GLN A 186 19.04 -3.84 -7.57
C GLN A 186 19.33 -2.34 -7.56
N ALA A 187 20.40 -1.93 -8.25
CA ALA A 187 20.74 -0.52 -8.42
C ALA A 187 19.87 0.09 -9.52
N TRP A 188 18.85 0.84 -9.13
CA TRP A 188 17.88 1.41 -10.05
C TRP A 188 17.07 2.54 -9.41
N GLY A 189 16.77 3.57 -10.21
CA GLY A 189 16.20 4.83 -9.76
C GLY A 189 17.25 5.94 -9.62
N GLN A 190 16.86 7.07 -9.05
CA GLN A 190 17.76 8.18 -8.73
C GLN A 190 17.31 8.93 -7.46
N SER A 191 18.16 9.84 -6.97
CA SER A 191 17.84 10.69 -5.82
C SER A 191 16.58 11.53 -6.09
N GLY A 192 15.67 11.54 -5.11
CA GLY A 192 14.38 12.24 -5.18
C GLY A 192 13.25 11.46 -5.83
N ASP A 193 13.53 10.26 -6.35
CA ASP A 193 12.47 9.33 -6.78
C ASP A 193 11.71 8.77 -5.57
N VAL A 194 10.43 8.48 -5.79
CA VAL A 194 9.48 7.97 -4.80
C VAL A 194 9.14 6.52 -5.15
N PRO A 195 9.50 5.53 -4.32
CA PRO A 195 9.12 4.12 -4.48
C PRO A 195 7.59 3.91 -4.54
N VAL A 196 7.12 3.14 -5.53
CA VAL A 196 5.69 2.82 -5.76
C VAL A 196 5.50 1.39 -6.31
N PRO A 197 6.07 0.35 -5.66
CA PRO A 197 6.00 -1.02 -6.16
C PRO A 197 4.58 -1.58 -6.10
N ALA A 198 4.18 -2.26 -7.16
CA ALA A 198 2.90 -2.95 -7.31
C ALA A 198 2.98 -3.89 -8.54
N ASP A 199 2.03 -4.80 -8.71
CA ASP A 199 1.95 -5.66 -9.90
C ASP A 199 1.31 -4.90 -11.06
N TYR A 200 2.09 -4.30 -11.96
CA TYR A 200 1.57 -3.48 -13.08
C TYR A 200 1.42 -4.29 -14.39
N ASP A 201 1.91 -5.53 -14.46
CA ASP A 201 1.76 -6.40 -15.65
C ASP A 201 0.84 -7.61 -15.44
N GLY A 202 0.43 -7.86 -14.20
CA GLY A 202 -0.52 -8.89 -13.78
C GLY A 202 0.11 -10.27 -13.70
N ASP A 203 1.43 -10.36 -13.44
CA ASP A 203 2.14 -11.63 -13.30
C ASP A 203 2.03 -12.25 -11.89
N GLY A 204 1.38 -11.53 -10.95
CA GLY A 204 1.23 -11.91 -9.56
C GLY A 204 2.42 -11.51 -8.68
N ARG A 205 3.37 -10.73 -9.19
CA ARG A 205 4.52 -10.20 -8.45
C ARG A 205 4.51 -8.68 -8.44
N ALA A 206 5.00 -8.10 -7.36
CA ALA A 206 5.25 -6.67 -7.31
C ALA A 206 6.42 -6.32 -8.25
N ASP A 207 6.17 -5.41 -9.18
CA ASP A 207 7.19 -4.78 -9.99
C ASP A 207 7.95 -3.73 -9.19
N ILE A 208 9.19 -3.47 -9.61
CA ILE A 208 9.94 -2.33 -9.11
C ILE A 208 9.50 -1.10 -9.89
N ALA A 209 8.98 -0.10 -9.18
CA ALA A 209 8.55 1.15 -9.78
C ALA A 209 8.90 2.36 -8.93
N ILE A 210 9.11 3.49 -9.61
CA ILE A 210 9.24 4.81 -9.00
C ILE A 210 8.33 5.83 -9.68
N PHE A 211 7.87 6.80 -8.89
CA PHE A 211 7.34 8.07 -9.35
C PHE A 211 8.41 9.16 -9.19
N ARG A 212 8.56 10.03 -10.17
CA ARG A 212 9.53 11.13 -10.15
C ARG A 212 8.82 12.47 -9.97
N PRO A 213 8.75 13.02 -8.74
CA PRO A 213 7.97 14.23 -8.47
C PRO A 213 8.43 15.46 -9.25
N SER A 214 9.72 15.55 -9.62
CA SER A 214 10.24 16.68 -10.39
C SER A 214 9.71 16.78 -11.82
N THR A 215 9.16 15.68 -12.36
CA THR A 215 8.68 15.60 -13.74
C THR A 215 7.26 15.05 -13.86
N GLY A 216 6.73 14.39 -12.82
CA GLY A 216 5.43 13.70 -12.87
C GLY A 216 5.48 12.38 -13.65
N GLN A 217 6.67 11.79 -13.83
CA GLN A 217 6.86 10.57 -14.62
C GLN A 217 6.89 9.32 -13.73
N TRP A 218 6.28 8.25 -14.22
CA TRP A 218 6.38 6.91 -13.67
C TRP A 218 7.40 6.10 -14.47
N TYR A 219 8.18 5.31 -13.75
CA TYR A 219 9.12 4.36 -14.30
C TYR A 219 8.83 3.02 -13.63
N ILE A 220 8.58 1.99 -14.43
CA ILE A 220 8.17 0.66 -13.96
C ILE A 220 9.07 -0.36 -14.65
N VAL A 221 9.60 -1.32 -13.91
CA VAL A 221 10.36 -2.45 -14.45
C VAL A 221 9.59 -3.72 -14.14
N TYR A 222 9.04 -4.34 -15.18
CA TYR A 222 8.24 -5.54 -15.05
C TYR A 222 9.05 -6.72 -14.52
N SER A 223 8.53 -7.41 -13.50
CA SER A 223 9.14 -8.60 -12.91
C SER A 223 9.16 -9.78 -13.88
N ALA A 224 8.17 -9.88 -14.77
CA ALA A 224 8.04 -11.02 -15.67
C ALA A 224 9.16 -11.12 -16.72
N ASN A 225 9.68 -9.97 -17.17
CA ASN A 225 10.56 -9.90 -18.34
C ASN A 225 11.58 -8.76 -18.33
N GLU A 226 11.70 -8.03 -17.21
CA GLU A 226 12.61 -6.90 -17.02
C GLU A 226 12.35 -5.71 -17.98
N GLN A 227 11.21 -5.68 -18.67
CA GLN A 227 10.85 -4.59 -19.56
C GLN A 227 10.62 -3.31 -18.76
N MET A 228 11.31 -2.24 -19.16
CA MET A 228 11.13 -0.92 -18.58
C MET A 228 10.04 -0.14 -19.32
N ILE A 229 9.03 0.31 -18.56
CA ILE A 229 7.97 1.20 -19.00
C ILE A 229 8.19 2.59 -18.41
N VAL A 230 8.03 3.62 -19.25
CA VAL A 230 7.98 5.00 -18.81
C VAL A 230 6.61 5.56 -19.14
N ARG A 231 5.90 6.10 -18.14
CA ARG A 231 4.61 6.77 -18.33
C ARG A 231 4.71 8.22 -17.91
N ASN A 232 4.31 9.12 -18.82
CA ASN A 232 4.14 10.55 -18.51
C ASN A 232 2.76 10.75 -17.90
N TRP A 233 2.62 10.41 -16.62
CA TRP A 233 1.32 10.37 -15.94
C TRP A 233 1.34 11.08 -14.59
N GLY A 234 1.26 12.41 -14.65
CA GLY A 234 1.30 13.28 -13.48
C GLY A 234 1.99 14.60 -13.82
N VAL A 235 2.07 15.48 -12.83
CA VAL A 235 2.83 16.74 -12.89
C VAL A 235 3.52 16.99 -11.54
N PRO A 236 4.49 17.92 -11.46
CA PRO A 236 5.07 18.30 -10.18
C PRO A 236 4.03 18.74 -9.16
N GLY A 237 4.10 18.17 -7.96
CA GLY A 237 3.15 18.40 -6.86
C GLY A 237 2.05 17.34 -6.72
N ASP A 238 1.94 16.42 -7.67
CA ASP A 238 1.06 15.26 -7.57
C ASP A 238 1.61 14.22 -6.56
N MET A 239 0.71 13.50 -5.90
CA MET A 239 1.01 12.40 -4.98
C MET A 239 0.68 11.07 -5.65
N PRO A 240 1.61 10.09 -5.71
CA PRO A 240 1.33 8.77 -6.29
C PRO A 240 0.37 7.97 -5.40
N VAL A 241 -0.56 7.27 -6.05
CA VAL A 241 -1.65 6.50 -5.42
C VAL A 241 -1.97 5.24 -6.23
N GLU A 242 -0.96 4.49 -6.64
CA GLU A 242 -1.11 3.26 -7.42
C GLU A 242 -1.97 2.20 -6.72
N ALA A 243 -2.91 1.62 -7.47
CA ALA A 243 -3.77 0.51 -7.07
C ALA A 243 -4.53 -0.02 -8.29
N ASP A 244 -5.18 -1.18 -8.20
CA ASP A 244 -6.02 -1.74 -9.28
C ASP A 244 -7.42 -1.12 -9.23
N TYR A 245 -7.63 0.00 -9.93
CA TYR A 245 -8.89 0.75 -9.86
C TYR A 245 -9.97 0.22 -10.82
N ASP A 246 -9.62 -0.67 -11.76
CA ASP A 246 -10.56 -1.23 -12.72
C ASP A 246 -10.84 -2.73 -12.54
N GLY A 247 -10.11 -3.39 -11.64
CA GLY A 247 -10.30 -4.77 -11.21
C GLY A 247 -9.78 -5.77 -12.23
N ASP A 248 -8.79 -5.38 -13.05
CA ASP A 248 -8.19 -6.25 -14.06
C ASP A 248 -7.02 -7.10 -13.52
N GLY A 249 -6.71 -6.95 -12.23
CA GLY A 249 -5.62 -7.65 -11.56
C GLY A 249 -4.27 -6.93 -11.68
N ARG A 250 -4.23 -5.72 -12.25
CA ARG A 250 -3.02 -4.91 -12.38
C ARG A 250 -3.18 -3.59 -11.65
N ALA A 251 -2.12 -3.17 -10.99
CA ALA A 251 -2.03 -1.83 -10.48
C ALA A 251 -1.98 -0.81 -11.62
N ASP A 252 -2.73 0.28 -11.43
CA ASP A 252 -2.78 1.41 -12.33
C ASP A 252 -1.88 2.55 -11.84
N PRO A 253 -1.05 3.14 -12.70
CA PRO A 253 -0.42 4.42 -12.40
C PRO A 253 -1.48 5.49 -12.14
N ALA A 254 -1.48 6.05 -10.93
CA ALA A 254 -2.50 7.00 -10.51
C ALA A 254 -1.92 8.09 -9.61
N VAL A 255 -2.47 9.30 -9.73
CA VAL A 255 -2.07 10.45 -8.90
C VAL A 255 -3.26 11.14 -8.26
N PHE A 256 -3.10 11.57 -7.01
CA PHE A 256 -3.93 12.59 -6.40
C PHE A 256 -3.22 13.94 -6.53
N ARG A 257 -3.93 14.94 -7.05
CA ARG A 257 -3.42 16.31 -7.22
C ARG A 257 -3.95 17.22 -6.12
N PRO A 258 -3.14 17.58 -5.11
CA PRO A 258 -3.61 18.40 -3.98
C PRO A 258 -4.00 19.83 -4.38
N SER A 259 -3.49 20.34 -5.51
CA SER A 259 -3.79 21.71 -5.97
C SER A 259 -5.21 21.88 -6.50
N ASN A 260 -5.90 20.79 -6.85
CA ASN A 260 -7.29 20.82 -7.31
C ASN A 260 -8.14 19.63 -6.82
N PHE A 261 -7.66 18.89 -5.82
CA PHE A 261 -8.35 17.78 -5.16
C PHE A 261 -8.90 16.73 -6.13
N THR A 262 -8.13 16.43 -7.17
CA THR A 262 -8.56 15.55 -8.25
C THR A 262 -7.65 14.33 -8.35
N TRP A 263 -8.27 13.16 -8.52
CA TRP A 263 -7.63 11.90 -8.84
C TRP A 263 -7.51 11.76 -10.36
N TYR A 264 -6.36 11.30 -10.83
CA TYR A 264 -6.11 10.96 -12.24
C TYR A 264 -5.55 9.55 -12.29
N VAL A 265 -6.33 8.62 -12.85
CA VAL A 265 -5.98 7.20 -12.94
C VAL A 265 -5.74 6.83 -14.40
N PHE A 266 -4.64 6.12 -14.66
CA PHE A 266 -4.36 5.50 -15.95
C PHE A 266 -4.75 4.02 -15.87
N GLY A 267 -6.04 3.72 -16.03
CA GLY A 267 -6.57 2.37 -15.97
C GLY A 267 -6.04 1.48 -17.09
N SER A 268 -5.46 0.36 -16.72
CA SER A 268 -4.94 -0.70 -17.57
C SER A 268 -6.00 -1.25 -18.54
N GLY A 269 -7.24 -1.46 -18.07
CA GLY A 269 -8.40 -1.96 -18.82
C GLY A 269 -9.49 -0.91 -19.10
N MET A 270 -9.64 0.12 -18.25
CA MET A 270 -10.69 1.15 -18.39
C MET A 270 -10.24 2.44 -19.12
N GLY A 271 -8.95 2.63 -19.32
CA GLY A 271 -8.38 3.88 -19.82
C GLY A 271 -8.32 4.99 -18.76
N MET A 272 -8.34 6.25 -19.20
CA MET A 272 -8.10 7.38 -18.29
C MET A 272 -9.36 7.75 -17.49
N MET A 273 -9.22 7.87 -16.17
CA MET A 273 -10.24 8.39 -15.27
C MET A 273 -9.75 9.67 -14.58
N GLN A 274 -10.63 10.66 -14.50
CA GLN A 274 -10.44 11.88 -13.72
C GLN A 274 -11.63 12.07 -12.79
N GLN A 275 -11.38 12.15 -11.48
CA GLN A 275 -12.44 12.30 -10.49
C GLN A 275 -12.07 13.37 -9.48
N ALA A 276 -12.84 14.47 -9.46
CA ALA A 276 -12.73 15.48 -8.41
C ALA A 276 -13.28 14.88 -7.11
N TYR A 277 -12.38 14.58 -6.17
CA TYR A 277 -12.73 13.92 -4.92
C TYR A 277 -11.63 14.18 -3.87
N GLY A 278 -11.97 14.97 -2.86
CA GLY A 278 -11.07 15.37 -1.77
C GLY A 278 -11.21 16.86 -1.46
N GLU A 279 -10.51 17.28 -0.42
CA GLU A 279 -10.43 18.67 0.06
C GLU A 279 -9.03 18.98 0.61
N THR A 280 -8.83 20.23 1.03
CA THR A 280 -7.58 20.69 1.63
C THR A 280 -7.17 19.84 2.84
N GLY A 281 -5.96 19.28 2.77
CA GLY A 281 -5.36 18.50 3.85
C GLY A 281 -5.70 17.02 3.84
N ASP A 282 -6.51 16.55 2.89
CA ASP A 282 -6.80 15.14 2.72
C ASP A 282 -5.53 14.34 2.38
N ARG A 283 -5.43 13.16 2.98
CA ARG A 283 -4.36 12.18 2.76
C ARG A 283 -4.95 10.97 2.02
N PRO A 284 -4.61 10.75 0.75
CA PRO A 284 -5.04 9.57 0.01
C PRO A 284 -4.62 8.28 0.70
N ALA A 285 -5.53 7.31 0.83
CA ALA A 285 -5.23 6.04 1.46
C ALA A 285 -4.11 5.25 0.73
N PRO A 286 -4.08 5.20 -0.62
CA PRO A 286 -2.99 4.50 -1.32
C PRO A 286 -1.61 5.13 -1.11
N ASN A 287 -1.56 6.42 -0.76
CA ASN A 287 -0.30 7.10 -0.46
C ASN A 287 0.20 6.84 0.99
N ALA A 288 -0.55 6.09 1.82
CA ALA A 288 -0.20 5.81 3.22
C ALA A 288 1.19 5.19 3.42
N PHE A 289 1.66 4.42 2.44
CA PHE A 289 2.88 3.61 2.51
C PHE A 289 4.01 4.15 1.63
N VAL A 290 3.86 5.40 1.18
CA VAL A 290 4.84 6.11 0.38
C VAL A 290 5.62 7.07 1.31
N TYR A 291 6.89 6.75 1.57
CA TYR A 291 7.69 7.39 2.64
C TYR A 291 8.81 8.31 2.15
#